data_AF-A0A3B0FLP4-F1
#
_entry.id   AF-A0A3B0FLP4-F1
#
_cell.length_a   1.000
_cell.length_b   1.000
_cell.length_c   1.000
_cell.angle_alpha   90.00
_cell.angle_beta   90.00
_cell.angle_gamma   90.00
#
_symmetry.space_group_name_H-M   'P 1'
#
loop_
_entity.id
_entity.type
_entity.pdbx_description
1 polymer ?
#
loop_
_entity_poly.entity_id
_entity_poly.type
_entity_poly.pdbx_seq_one_letter_code
_entity_poly.pdbx_strand_id
1 'polypeptide(L)'
;MLFPRSGRAVQTFSAAAMSSLLAASAMKHFRDPAFYHQVVPDFLCRDDAGASPGAAPPRPLALLSREEWIAVSGLLELAAAVGILVPATRKAAATGTAVMFTAFLAGHLDALRRAYGPQGSAAQRKVHTVRLPLQAPLIPWAWSLRKPAAGALP
;
A
#
# COMPACT_ATOMS: atom_id res chain seq x y z
N MET A 1 -2.11 39.11 10.89
CA MET A 1 -1.90 37.64 10.83
C MET A 1 -2.18 37.16 9.41
N LEU A 2 -1.14 36.88 8.59
CA LEU A 2 -1.27 36.52 7.16
C LEU A 2 -1.03 35.04 6.83
N PHE A 3 -0.80 34.19 7.84
CA PHE A 3 -0.33 32.81 7.63
C PHE A 3 -1.36 31.64 7.56
N PRO A 4 -2.66 31.77 7.89
CA PRO A 4 -3.56 30.60 7.92
C PRO A 4 -3.94 30.04 6.53
N ARG A 5 -3.88 30.85 5.46
CA ARG A 5 -4.15 30.38 4.09
C ARG A 5 -3.03 29.49 3.53
N SER A 6 -1.77 29.79 3.88
CA SER A 6 -0.60 29.04 3.40
C SER A 6 -0.61 27.60 3.91
N GLY A 7 -0.90 27.39 5.21
CA GLY A 7 -0.99 26.05 5.79
C GLY A 7 -2.09 25.16 5.17
N ARG A 8 -3.25 25.75 4.85
CA ARG A 8 -4.32 25.06 4.12
C ARG A 8 -3.90 24.68 2.70
N ALA A 9 -3.27 25.60 1.96
CA ALA A 9 -2.82 25.34 0.60
C ALA A 9 -1.77 24.22 0.53
N VAL A 10 -0.76 24.26 1.40
CA VAL A 10 0.27 23.21 1.52
C VAL A 10 -0.36 21.87 1.86
N GLN A 11 -1.32 21.83 2.79
CA GLN A 11 -1.98 20.58 3.14
C GLN A 11 -2.83 20.03 1.98
N THR A 12 -3.57 20.88 1.27
CA THR A 12 -4.36 20.47 0.11
C THR A 12 -3.46 19.92 -0.99
N PHE A 13 -2.34 20.59 -1.27
CA PHE A 13 -1.35 20.10 -2.23
C PHE A 13 -0.76 18.75 -1.81
N SER A 14 -0.37 18.60 -0.53
CA SER A 14 0.16 17.35 0.01
C SER A 14 -0.86 16.20 -0.06
N ALA A 15 -2.13 16.49 0.25
CA ALA A 15 -3.22 15.54 0.12
C ALA A 15 -3.46 15.13 -1.34
N ALA A 16 -3.43 16.09 -2.27
CA ALA A 16 -3.54 15.81 -3.70
C ALA A 16 -2.37 14.95 -4.21
N ALA A 17 -1.13 15.25 -3.80
CA ALA A 17 0.04 14.48 -4.19
C ALA A 17 -0.03 13.02 -3.69
N MET A 18 -0.40 12.80 -2.42
CA MET A 18 -0.63 11.45 -1.89
C MET A 18 -1.76 10.73 -2.63
N SER A 19 -2.86 11.43 -2.92
CA SER A 19 -4.02 10.85 -3.61
C SER A 19 -3.67 10.46 -5.05
N SER A 20 -2.90 11.28 -5.76
CA SER A 20 -2.40 10.96 -7.10
C SER A 20 -1.47 9.76 -7.10
N LEU A 21 -0.57 9.66 -6.11
CA LEU A 21 0.31 8.50 -5.95
C LEU A 21 -0.51 7.21 -5.75
N LEU A 22 -1.48 7.24 -4.84
CA LEU A 22 -2.37 6.11 -4.56
C LEU A 22 -3.21 5.73 -5.79
N ALA A 23 -3.78 6.71 -6.50
CA ALA A 23 -4.57 6.45 -7.71
C ALA A 23 -3.71 5.82 -8.82
N ALA A 24 -2.48 6.32 -9.03
CA ALA A 24 -1.56 5.74 -10.00
C ALA A 24 -1.15 4.30 -9.62
N SER A 25 -0.92 4.04 -8.34
CA SER A 25 -0.65 2.68 -7.83
C SER A 25 -1.85 1.75 -8.00
N ALA A 26 -3.06 2.21 -7.67
CA ALA A 26 -4.29 1.45 -7.86
C ALA A 26 -4.50 1.08 -9.33
N MET A 27 -4.32 2.04 -10.25
CA MET A 27 -4.39 1.78 -11.69
C MET A 27 -3.39 0.71 -12.15
N LYS A 28 -2.21 0.64 -11.51
CA LYS A 28 -1.21 -0.39 -11.81
C LYS A 28 -1.65 -1.78 -11.36
N HIS A 29 -2.30 -1.92 -10.20
CA HIS A 29 -2.86 -3.20 -9.73
C HIS A 29 -3.81 -3.81 -10.77
N PHE A 30 -4.67 -3.00 -11.39
CA PHE A 30 -5.64 -3.48 -12.38
C PHE A 30 -5.05 -3.69 -13.79
N ARG A 31 -4.01 -2.95 -14.17
CA ARG A 31 -3.41 -3.02 -15.52
C ARG A 31 -2.29 -4.04 -15.63
N ASP A 32 -1.54 -4.26 -14.56
CA ASP A 32 -0.37 -5.15 -14.52
C ASP A 32 -0.30 -5.84 -13.14
N PRO A 33 -1.24 -6.75 -12.84
CA PRO A 33 -1.28 -7.45 -11.54
C PRO A 33 -0.05 -8.33 -11.30
N ALA A 34 0.57 -8.86 -12.38
CA ALA A 34 1.76 -9.71 -12.30
C ALA A 34 2.94 -9.02 -11.59
N PHE A 35 3.04 -7.69 -11.67
CA PHE A 35 4.03 -6.89 -10.95
C PHE A 35 4.01 -7.06 -9.43
N TYR A 36 2.85 -7.43 -8.86
CA TYR A 36 2.62 -7.57 -7.42
C TYR A 36 2.73 -9.01 -6.93
N HIS A 37 2.83 -9.99 -7.82
CA HIS A 37 2.83 -11.41 -7.46
C HIS A 37 3.90 -11.75 -6.42
N GLN A 38 5.07 -11.15 -6.51
CA GLN A 38 6.19 -11.41 -5.61
C GLN A 38 6.03 -10.75 -4.23
N VAL A 39 5.15 -9.76 -4.11
CA VAL A 39 4.95 -8.96 -2.90
C VAL A 39 3.87 -9.54 -2.01
N VAL A 40 2.81 -10.12 -2.60
CA VAL A 40 1.75 -10.79 -1.83
C VAL A 40 2.34 -12.06 -1.21
N PRO A 41 2.39 -12.19 0.13
CA PRO A 41 2.97 -13.37 0.76
C PRO A 41 2.15 -14.63 0.50
N ASP A 42 2.82 -15.75 0.22
CA ASP A 42 2.14 -17.03 -0.12
C ASP A 42 1.23 -17.54 1.00
N PHE A 43 1.51 -17.19 2.26
CA PHE A 43 0.69 -17.60 3.40
C PHE A 43 -0.68 -16.94 3.47
N LEU A 44 -0.90 -15.83 2.76
CA LEU A 44 -2.20 -15.16 2.63
C LEU A 44 -3.03 -15.72 1.46
N CYS A 45 -2.39 -16.41 0.53
CA CYS A 45 -3.03 -16.88 -0.70
C CYS A 45 -3.64 -18.26 -0.48
N ARG A 46 -4.90 -18.42 -0.91
CA ARG A 46 -5.52 -19.72 -1.12
C ARG A 46 -4.92 -20.39 -2.37
N ASP A 47 -4.80 -21.71 -2.35
CA ASP A 47 -4.38 -22.47 -3.53
C ASP A 47 -5.59 -22.69 -4.45
N ASP A 48 -5.67 -21.96 -5.56
CA ASP A 48 -6.73 -22.16 -6.57
C ASP A 48 -6.30 -23.05 -7.74
N ALA A 49 -5.01 -23.41 -7.80
CA ALA A 49 -4.53 -24.46 -8.69
C ALA A 49 -4.87 -25.81 -8.04
N GLY A 50 -5.73 -26.58 -8.72
CA GLY A 50 -6.30 -27.84 -8.25
C GLY A 50 -5.36 -28.67 -7.38
N ALA A 51 -5.88 -29.08 -6.23
CA ALA A 51 -5.22 -29.89 -5.22
C ALA A 51 -4.35 -31.00 -5.84
N SER A 52 -3.03 -30.81 -5.81
CA SER A 52 -2.12 -31.94 -5.85
C SER A 52 -2.15 -32.63 -4.48
N PRO A 53 -2.31 -33.96 -4.38
CA PRO A 53 -2.40 -34.65 -3.10
C PRO A 53 -1.02 -34.66 -2.43
N GLY A 54 -0.85 -33.80 -1.44
CA GLY A 54 0.39 -33.63 -0.68
C GLY A 54 0.25 -32.44 0.26
N ALA A 55 -0.61 -32.58 1.26
CA ALA A 55 -1.13 -31.51 2.10
C ALA A 55 -0.05 -30.55 2.62
N ALA A 56 -0.02 -29.33 2.06
CA ALA A 56 0.65 -28.21 2.68
C ALA A 56 0.03 -27.96 4.07
N PRO A 57 0.82 -27.55 5.08
CA PRO A 57 0.30 -27.29 6.42
C PRO A 57 -0.85 -26.27 6.39
N PRO A 58 -1.80 -26.35 7.34
CA PRO A 58 -2.95 -25.47 7.37
C PRO A 58 -2.51 -24.00 7.41
N ARG A 59 -2.97 -23.21 6.43
CA ARG A 59 -2.73 -21.76 6.36
C ARG A 59 -4.01 -21.03 6.81
N PRO A 60 -4.17 -20.71 8.10
CA PRO A 60 -5.41 -20.14 8.63
C PRO A 60 -5.75 -18.76 8.06
N LEU A 61 -4.80 -18.10 7.40
CA LEU A 61 -4.96 -16.76 6.79
C LEU A 61 -5.12 -16.80 5.26
N ALA A 62 -5.20 -17.98 4.66
CA ALA A 62 -5.36 -18.16 3.22
C ALA A 62 -6.82 -17.93 2.77
N LEU A 63 -7.25 -16.66 2.80
CA LEU A 63 -8.65 -16.28 2.61
C LEU A 63 -9.03 -16.04 1.14
N LEU A 64 -8.11 -15.45 0.36
CA LEU A 64 -8.34 -15.02 -1.01
C LEU A 64 -7.23 -15.56 -1.93
N SER A 65 -7.52 -15.68 -3.21
CA SER A 65 -6.51 -15.90 -4.25
C SER A 65 -5.52 -14.74 -4.29
N ARG A 66 -4.35 -14.97 -4.90
CA ARG A 66 -3.35 -13.92 -5.09
C ARG A 66 -3.91 -12.74 -5.90
N GLU A 67 -4.66 -13.03 -6.96
CA GLU A 67 -5.27 -12.01 -7.81
C GLU A 67 -6.34 -11.22 -7.07
N GLU A 68 -7.14 -11.88 -6.24
CA GLU A 68 -8.14 -11.23 -5.39
C GLU A 68 -7.47 -10.30 -4.37
N TRP A 69 -6.36 -10.72 -3.75
CA TRP A 69 -5.60 -9.84 -2.86
C TRP A 69 -5.06 -8.59 -3.56
N ILE A 70 -4.57 -8.73 -4.79
CA ILE A 70 -4.08 -7.61 -5.62
C ILE A 70 -5.23 -6.68 -6.01
N ALA A 71 -6.39 -7.23 -6.39
CA ALA A 71 -7.56 -6.44 -6.70
C ALA A 71 -8.10 -5.69 -5.47
N VAL A 72 -8.18 -6.35 -4.32
CA VAL A 72 -8.63 -5.77 -3.05
C VAL A 72 -7.66 -4.67 -2.60
N SER A 73 -6.35 -4.88 -2.67
CA SER A 73 -5.38 -3.84 -2.33
C SER A 73 -5.48 -2.63 -3.26
N GLY A 74 -5.65 -2.86 -4.57
CA GLY A 74 -5.89 -1.78 -5.54
C GLY A 74 -7.17 -0.99 -5.25
N LEU A 75 -8.25 -1.67 -4.84
CA LEU A 75 -9.51 -1.02 -4.45
C LEU A 75 -9.35 -0.19 -3.17
N LEU A 76 -8.63 -0.71 -2.17
CA LEU A 76 -8.32 0.01 -0.93
C LEU A 76 -7.46 1.26 -1.20
N GLU A 77 -6.47 1.16 -2.09
CA GLU A 77 -5.66 2.31 -2.53
C GLU A 77 -6.51 3.39 -3.20
N LEU A 78 -7.43 2.99 -4.10
CA LEU A 78 -8.33 3.92 -4.76
C LEU A 78 -9.30 4.59 -3.78
N ALA A 79 -9.89 3.81 -2.86
CA ALA A 79 -10.77 4.34 -1.82
C ALA A 79 -10.03 5.32 -0.90
N ALA A 80 -8.77 5.02 -0.55
CA ALA A 80 -7.92 5.91 0.20
C ALA A 80 -7.61 7.21 -0.56
N ALA A 81 -7.32 7.13 -1.87
CA ALA A 81 -7.09 8.30 -2.71
C ALA A 81 -8.29 9.26 -2.69
N VAL A 82 -9.50 8.73 -2.89
CA VAL A 82 -10.74 9.52 -2.82
C VAL A 82 -10.96 10.05 -1.40
N GLY A 83 -10.78 9.20 -0.39
CA GLY A 83 -11.02 9.55 1.02
C GLY A 83 -10.08 10.61 1.58
N ILE A 84 -8.84 10.73 1.06
CA ILE A 84 -7.88 11.76 1.46
C ILE A 84 -8.28 13.15 0.91
N LEU A 85 -8.86 13.19 -0.30
CA LEU A 85 -9.30 14.43 -0.93
C LEU A 85 -10.50 15.07 -0.19
N VAL A 86 -11.39 14.24 0.36
CA VAL A 86 -12.57 14.71 1.10
C VAL A 86 -12.21 15.07 2.55
N PRO A 87 -12.33 16.35 2.99
CA PRO A 87 -11.89 16.78 4.32
C PRO A 87 -12.53 16.01 5.48
N ALA A 88 -13.80 15.64 5.36
CA ALA A 88 -14.55 14.91 6.39
C ALA A 88 -14.00 13.49 6.63
N THR A 89 -13.47 12.84 5.60
CA THR A 89 -12.94 11.46 5.69
C THR A 89 -11.42 11.41 5.78
N ARG A 90 -10.72 12.53 5.52
CA ARG A 90 -9.26 12.58 5.39
C ARG A 90 -8.52 11.94 6.57
N LYS A 91 -8.95 12.20 7.81
CA LYS A 91 -8.30 11.63 9.00
C LYS A 91 -8.40 10.10 9.02
N ALA A 92 -9.58 9.55 8.72
CA ALA A 92 -9.78 8.11 8.68
C ALA A 92 -9.01 7.49 7.51
N ALA A 93 -9.13 8.06 6.30
CA ALA A 93 -8.43 7.61 5.10
C ALA A 93 -6.91 7.62 5.29
N ALA A 94 -6.34 8.73 5.77
CA ALA A 94 -4.91 8.86 6.05
C ALA A 94 -4.41 7.86 7.11
N THR A 95 -5.22 7.57 8.13
CA THR A 95 -4.91 6.53 9.13
C THR A 95 -4.90 5.15 8.47
N GLY A 96 -5.92 4.82 7.69
CA GLY A 96 -6.01 3.58 6.92
C GLY A 96 -4.84 3.41 5.96
N THR A 97 -4.48 4.45 5.22
CA THR A 97 -3.32 4.47 4.32
C THR A 97 -2.01 4.19 5.06
N ALA A 98 -1.79 4.80 6.22
CA ALA A 98 -0.58 4.55 7.01
C ALA A 98 -0.51 3.08 7.50
N VAL A 99 -1.63 2.52 7.96
CA VAL A 99 -1.74 1.09 8.34
C VAL A 99 -1.48 0.19 7.14
N MET A 100 -2.10 0.48 6.00
CA MET A 100 -1.94 -0.27 4.76
C MET A 100 -0.49 -0.24 4.26
N PHE A 101 0.16 0.93 4.23
CA PHE A 101 1.57 1.04 3.86
C PHE A 101 2.50 0.28 4.81
N THR A 102 2.14 0.21 6.09
CA THR A 102 2.87 -0.62 7.07
C THR A 102 2.72 -2.10 6.75
N ALA A 103 1.51 -2.56 6.40
CA ALA A 103 1.29 -3.93 5.95
C ALA A 103 2.05 -4.25 4.65
N PHE A 104 2.05 -3.34 3.67
CA PHE A 104 2.84 -3.49 2.44
C PHE A 104 4.34 -3.53 2.72
N LEU A 105 4.84 -2.75 3.69
CA LEU A 105 6.24 -2.80 4.09
C LEU A 105 6.61 -4.21 4.60
N ALA A 106 5.75 -4.85 5.39
CA ALA A 106 5.95 -6.22 5.82
C ALA A 106 6.01 -7.20 4.63
N GLY A 107 5.10 -7.06 3.65
CA GLY A 107 5.13 -7.86 2.41
C GLY A 107 6.39 -7.63 1.56
N HIS A 108 6.85 -6.38 1.45
CA HIS A 108 8.11 -6.07 0.76
C HIS A 108 9.34 -6.63 1.47
N LEU A 109 9.35 -6.67 2.81
CA LEU A 109 10.44 -7.29 3.59
C LEU A 109 10.49 -8.80 3.36
N ASP A 110 9.33 -9.46 3.29
CA ASP A 110 9.22 -10.89 2.97
C ASP A 110 9.71 -11.16 1.53
N ALA A 111 9.28 -10.35 0.57
CA ALA A 111 9.76 -10.42 -0.82
C ALA A 111 11.28 -10.20 -0.93
N LEU A 112 11.84 -9.27 -0.16
CA LEU A 112 13.28 -9.03 -0.10
C LEU A 112 14.01 -10.25 0.47
N ARG A 113 13.53 -10.82 1.58
CA ARG A 113 14.11 -12.04 2.16
C ARG A 113 14.14 -13.18 1.14
N ARG A 114 13.04 -13.42 0.42
CA ARG A 114 12.99 -14.42 -0.66
C ARG A 114 13.97 -14.12 -1.79
N ALA A 115 14.08 -12.85 -2.20
CA ALA A 115 15.01 -12.44 -3.27
C ALA A 115 16.50 -12.63 -2.90
N TYR A 116 16.86 -12.54 -1.63
CA TYR A 116 18.21 -12.85 -1.15
C TYR A 116 18.40 -14.34 -0.78
N GLY A 117 17.34 -15.14 -0.88
CA GLY A 117 17.37 -16.59 -0.68
C GLY A 117 17.96 -17.36 -1.87
N PRO A 118 18.02 -18.70 -1.77
CA PRO A 118 18.65 -19.56 -2.77
C PRO A 118 18.03 -19.47 -4.18
N GLN A 119 16.72 -19.17 -4.25
CA GLN A 119 15.96 -19.11 -5.50
C GLN A 119 15.85 -17.69 -6.09
N GLY A 120 16.41 -16.68 -5.41
CA GLY A 120 16.22 -15.28 -5.81
C GLY A 120 17.19 -14.80 -6.89
N SER A 121 16.69 -14.04 -7.87
CA SER A 121 17.50 -13.49 -8.98
C SER A 121 18.10 -12.12 -8.66
N ALA A 122 19.18 -11.75 -9.37
CA ALA A 122 19.82 -10.43 -9.22
C ALA A 122 18.85 -9.27 -9.51
N ALA A 123 17.95 -9.44 -10.48
CA ALA A 123 16.91 -8.47 -10.80
C ALA A 123 15.92 -8.31 -9.64
N GLN A 124 15.46 -9.41 -9.04
CA GLN A 124 14.56 -9.37 -7.87
C GLN A 124 15.22 -8.68 -6.69
N ARG A 125 16.49 -8.98 -6.39
CA ARG A 125 17.24 -8.30 -5.33
C ARG A 125 17.28 -6.80 -5.56
N LYS A 126 17.65 -6.35 -6.76
CA LYS A 126 17.71 -4.93 -7.10
C LYS A 126 16.34 -4.26 -6.92
N VAL A 127 15.27 -4.85 -7.46
CA VAL A 127 13.92 -4.29 -7.39
C VAL A 127 13.45 -4.16 -5.94
N HIS A 128 13.54 -5.23 -5.15
CA HIS A 128 13.03 -5.23 -3.77
C HIS A 128 13.87 -4.36 -2.83
N THR A 129 15.20 -4.29 -3.05
CA THR A 129 16.08 -3.39 -2.30
C THR A 129 15.73 -1.92 -2.54
N VAL A 130 15.36 -1.54 -3.77
CA VAL A 130 14.96 -0.16 -4.10
C VAL A 130 13.55 0.16 -3.58
N ARG A 131 12.62 -0.81 -3.53
CA ARG A 131 11.25 -0.56 -3.08
C ARG A 131 11.15 -0.16 -1.61
N LEU A 132 11.92 -0.78 -0.71
CA LEU A 132 11.83 -0.49 0.73
C LEU A 132 12.10 0.98 1.11
N PRO A 133 13.20 1.62 0.67
CA PRO A 133 13.45 3.03 0.99
C PRO A 133 12.44 3.98 0.33
N LEU A 134 11.79 3.58 -0.76
CA LEU A 134 10.69 4.34 -1.36
C LEU A 134 9.39 4.20 -0.55
N GLN A 135 9.13 3.04 0.05
CA GLN A 135 7.90 2.76 0.80
C GLN A 135 7.91 3.39 2.19
N ALA A 136 9.02 3.31 2.93
CA ALA A 136 9.08 3.71 4.33
C ALA A 136 8.69 5.18 4.59
N PRO A 137 9.11 6.17 3.78
CA PRO A 137 8.70 7.58 3.96
C PRO A 137 7.20 7.83 3.73
N LEU A 138 6.51 6.96 3.00
CA LEU A 138 5.08 7.13 2.70
C LEU A 138 4.22 6.96 3.96
N ILE A 139 4.67 6.17 4.94
CA ILE A 139 3.96 5.94 6.21
C ILE A 139 3.85 7.23 7.04
N PRO A 140 4.95 7.89 7.44
CA PRO A 140 4.86 9.14 8.19
C PRO A 140 4.22 10.26 7.35
N TRP A 141 4.40 10.26 6.02
CA TRP A 141 3.74 11.22 5.14
C TRP A 141 2.21 11.05 5.19
N ALA A 142 1.68 9.83 5.02
CA ALA A 142 0.26 9.55 5.17
C ALA A 142 -0.24 9.94 6.56
N TRP A 143 0.49 9.58 7.62
CA TRP A 143 0.13 9.93 9.00
C TRP A 143 0.01 11.43 9.23
N SER A 144 0.87 12.24 8.58
CA SER A 144 0.85 13.70 8.70
C SER A 144 -0.47 14.33 8.20
N LEU A 145 -1.15 13.70 7.25
CA LEU A 145 -2.41 14.18 6.65
C LEU A 145 -3.62 14.04 7.58
N ARG A 146 -3.47 13.35 8.73
CA ARG A 146 -4.52 13.19 9.74
C ARG A 146 -4.86 14.49 10.47
N LYS A 147 -3.92 15.44 10.50
CA LYS A 147 -4.09 16.72 11.20
C LYS A 147 -4.99 17.64 10.37
N PRO A 148 -5.89 18.43 10.99
CA PRO A 148 -6.55 19.51 10.27
C PRO A 148 -5.51 20.52 9.78
N ALA A 149 -5.81 21.23 8.70
CA ALA A 149 -4.96 22.35 8.27
C ALA A 149 -4.88 23.38 9.40
N ALA A 150 -3.69 23.91 9.67
CA ALA A 150 -3.50 24.98 10.63
C ALA A 150 -4.46 26.14 10.32
N GLY A 151 -5.35 26.46 11.26
CA GLY A 151 -6.38 27.50 11.11
C GLY A 151 -7.76 27.02 10.66
N ALA A 152 -8.05 25.72 10.60
CA ALA A 152 -9.43 25.24 10.65
C ALA A 152 -9.96 25.42 12.08
N LEU A 153 -10.91 26.33 12.28
CA LEU A 153 -11.64 26.43 13.55
C LEU A 153 -12.39 25.10 13.79
N PRO A 154 -12.49 24.65 15.06
CA PRO A 154 -13.24 23.45 15.43
C PRO A 154 -14.72 23.56 15.07
#